data_AF-Q2LAM7-F1
#
_entry.id   AF-Q2LAM7-F1
#
_cell.length_a   1.000
_cell.length_b   1.000
_cell.length_c   1.000
_cell.angle_alpha   90.00
_cell.angle_beta   90.00
_cell.angle_gamma   90.00
#
_symmetry.space_group_name_H-M   'P 1'
#
loop_
_entity.id
_entity.type
_entity.pdbx_description
1 polymer ?
#
loop_
_entity_poly.entity_id
_entity_poly.type
_entity_poly.pdbx_seq_one_letter_code
_entity_poly.pdbx_strand_id
1 'polypeptide(L)'
;MDGFSGNSGVIVLAATNRPDVLDSALLRPGRFDRQVTVDRPDVAGRVKILQVHSRGKALAKDVDFEKIARRTPGFTGADLQNLMNEAAILAARRDLKEISKDEISDALERIIAGPEKKNAVVSDEKKKLVAYHEAGHALVGALMPEYDPVAKISIIPRGQAGGLTFFAPSEERLESGLYSRSYLENQMAVALGGRLQKR
;
A
#
# COMPACT_ATOMS: atom_id res chain seq x y z
N MET A 1 -3.26 -34.90 -19.36
CA MET A 1 -4.40 -34.75 -18.42
C MET A 1 -5.52 -35.64 -18.91
N ASP A 2 -6.10 -35.38 -20.08
CA ASP A 2 -6.77 -36.44 -20.86
C ASP A 2 -5.71 -37.34 -21.50
N GLY A 3 -5.83 -38.65 -21.28
CA GLY A 3 -4.84 -39.65 -21.70
C GLY A 3 -4.10 -40.32 -20.54
N PHE A 4 -4.31 -39.90 -19.29
CA PHE A 4 -3.91 -40.69 -18.12
C PHE A 4 -4.94 -41.82 -17.89
N SER A 5 -4.92 -42.84 -18.74
CA SER A 5 -5.48 -44.12 -18.37
C SER A 5 -4.57 -44.74 -17.29
N GLY A 6 -4.88 -44.50 -16.01
CA GLY A 6 -4.39 -45.35 -14.92
C GLY A 6 -3.66 -44.74 -13.72
N ASN A 7 -3.75 -43.44 -13.41
CA ASN A 7 -3.25 -42.93 -12.12
C ASN A 7 -4.36 -42.27 -11.30
N SER A 8 -5.06 -43.10 -10.51
CA SER A 8 -5.92 -42.60 -9.44
C SER A 8 -5.03 -42.02 -8.33
N GLY A 9 -5.22 -40.75 -7.98
CA GLY A 9 -4.55 -40.11 -6.83
C GLY A 9 -3.57 -38.96 -7.13
N VAL A 10 -3.35 -38.58 -8.39
CA VAL A 10 -2.51 -37.40 -8.71
C VAL A 10 -3.38 -36.14 -8.82
N ILE A 11 -3.06 -35.11 -8.05
CA ILE A 11 -3.70 -33.78 -8.12
C ILE A 11 -2.69 -32.80 -8.73
N VAL A 12 -3.11 -32.07 -9.76
CA VAL A 12 -2.29 -31.03 -10.40
C VAL A 12 -2.82 -29.66 -10.02
N LEU A 13 -1.94 -28.81 -9.48
CA LEU A 13 -2.22 -27.42 -9.15
C LEU A 13 -1.36 -26.50 -10.01
N ALA A 14 -1.93 -25.40 -10.48
CA ALA A 14 -1.23 -24.36 -11.23
C ALA A 14 -1.72 -22.97 -10.78
N ALA A 15 -0.87 -21.96 -10.95
CA ALA A 15 -1.19 -20.56 -10.64
C ALA A 15 -0.85 -19.68 -11.84
N THR A 16 -1.71 -18.71 -12.15
CA THR A 16 -1.48 -17.70 -13.19
C THR A 16 -2.06 -16.36 -12.75
N ASN A 17 -1.37 -15.27 -13.11
CA ASN A 17 -1.90 -13.91 -13.00
C ASN A 17 -2.61 -13.45 -14.29
N ARG A 18 -2.59 -14.29 -15.33
CA ARG A 18 -3.18 -14.01 -16.65
C ARG A 18 -4.03 -15.21 -17.10
N PRO A 19 -5.24 -15.40 -16.53
CA PRO A 19 -6.13 -16.46 -16.99
C PRO A 19 -6.64 -16.21 -18.42
N ASP A 20 -6.65 -14.96 -18.87
CA ASP A 20 -7.09 -14.50 -20.19
C ASP A 20 -6.26 -15.04 -21.35
N VAL A 21 -4.98 -15.34 -21.12
CA VAL A 21 -4.07 -15.86 -22.17
C VAL A 21 -3.95 -17.38 -22.17
N LEU A 22 -4.62 -18.07 -21.24
CA LEU A 22 -4.58 -19.52 -21.21
C LEU A 22 -5.35 -20.09 -22.40
N ASP A 23 -4.78 -21.13 -23.01
CA ASP A 23 -5.49 -21.88 -24.04
C ASP A 23 -6.77 -22.47 -23.45
N SER A 24 -7.91 -22.17 -24.08
CA SER A 24 -9.23 -22.70 -23.72
C SER A 24 -9.25 -24.23 -23.59
N ALA A 25 -8.36 -24.93 -24.30
CA ALA A 25 -8.22 -26.37 -24.21
C ALA A 25 -7.76 -26.83 -22.81
N LEU A 26 -6.99 -26.04 -22.07
CA LEU A 26 -6.55 -26.36 -20.71
C LEU A 26 -7.67 -26.24 -19.67
N LEU A 27 -8.67 -25.39 -19.94
CA LEU A 27 -9.79 -25.09 -19.03
C LEU A 27 -10.99 -26.04 -19.23
N ARG A 28 -10.90 -26.99 -20.16
CA ARG A 28 -11.97 -27.96 -20.42
C ARG A 28 -12.07 -28.99 -19.28
N PRO A 29 -13.27 -29.54 -19.02
CA PRO A 29 -13.45 -30.62 -18.04
C PRO A 29 -12.47 -31.77 -18.26
N GLY A 30 -11.90 -32.33 -17.17
CA GLY A 30 -10.86 -33.37 -17.22
C GLY A 30 -9.41 -32.84 -17.18
N ARG A 31 -9.23 -31.51 -17.14
CA ARG A 31 -7.92 -30.82 -17.11
C ARG A 31 -7.85 -29.86 -15.91
N PHE A 32 -7.80 -28.55 -16.14
CA PHE A 32 -8.01 -27.54 -15.09
C PHE A 32 -9.49 -27.17 -15.04
N ASP A 33 -10.30 -28.10 -14.56
CA ASP A 33 -11.75 -27.97 -14.44
C ASP A 33 -12.18 -27.12 -13.23
N ARG A 34 -11.35 -27.05 -12.18
CA ARG A 34 -11.54 -26.18 -11.02
C ARG A 34 -10.67 -24.94 -11.09
N GLN A 35 -11.32 -23.79 -11.04
CA GLN A 35 -10.67 -22.49 -10.96
C GLN A 35 -11.00 -21.88 -9.59
N VAL A 36 -9.96 -21.48 -8.86
CA VAL A 36 -10.08 -20.80 -7.57
C VAL A 36 -9.39 -19.46 -7.71
N THR A 37 -10.17 -18.39 -7.72
CA THR A 37 -9.64 -17.03 -7.73
C THR A 37 -9.13 -16.70 -6.34
N VAL A 38 -7.89 -16.21 -6.26
CA VAL A 38 -7.30 -15.69 -5.02
C VAL A 38 -7.27 -14.18 -5.13
N ASP A 39 -8.26 -13.53 -4.52
CA ASP A 39 -8.35 -12.08 -4.51
C ASP A 39 -7.37 -11.45 -3.52
N ARG A 40 -7.22 -10.12 -3.60
CA ARG A 40 -6.43 -9.36 -2.63
C ARG A 40 -7.03 -9.50 -1.22
N PRO A 41 -6.20 -9.56 -0.17
CA PRO A 41 -6.69 -9.69 1.19
C PRO A 41 -7.46 -8.43 1.63
N ASP A 42 -8.58 -8.66 2.30
CA ASP A 42 -9.29 -7.68 3.11
C ASP A 42 -8.46 -7.29 4.35
N VAL A 43 -8.97 -6.37 5.18
CA VAL A 43 -8.28 -5.90 6.39
C VAL A 43 -7.92 -7.05 7.33
N ALA A 44 -8.87 -7.94 7.60
CA ALA A 44 -8.68 -9.09 8.48
C ALA A 44 -7.64 -10.07 7.92
N GLY A 45 -7.64 -10.28 6.60
CA GLY A 45 -6.65 -11.05 5.86
C GLY A 45 -5.26 -10.42 5.97
N ARG A 46 -5.15 -9.10 5.79
CA ARG A 46 -3.89 -8.37 5.95
C ARG A 46 -3.34 -8.47 7.37
N VAL A 47 -4.19 -8.40 8.41
CA VAL A 47 -3.79 -8.64 9.80
C VAL A 47 -3.20 -10.05 9.96
N LYS A 48 -3.88 -11.09 9.47
CA LYS A 48 -3.37 -12.47 9.54
C LYS A 48 -2.05 -12.64 8.80
N ILE A 49 -1.91 -12.03 7.63
CA ILE A 49 -0.66 -12.05 6.84
C ILE A 49 0.47 -11.37 7.61
N LEU A 50 0.23 -10.19 8.20
CA LEU A 50 1.20 -9.49 9.05
C LEU A 50 1.61 -10.35 10.26
N GLN A 51 0.66 -11.05 10.90
CA GLN A 51 0.93 -11.99 11.99
C GLN A 51 1.80 -13.17 11.54
N VAL A 52 1.64 -13.65 10.31
CA VAL A 52 2.50 -14.71 9.74
C VAL A 52 3.91 -14.17 9.49
N HIS A 53 4.05 -13.00 8.85
CA HIS A 53 5.35 -12.43 8.49
C HIS A 53 6.10 -11.74 9.64
N SER A 54 5.45 -11.55 10.79
CA SER A 54 6.07 -11.12 12.04
C SER A 54 6.65 -12.27 12.86
N ARG A 55 6.33 -13.54 12.57
CA ARG A 55 6.91 -14.69 13.27
C ARG A 55 8.43 -14.66 13.15
N GLY A 56 9.12 -14.77 14.28
CA GLY A 56 10.58 -14.73 14.35
C GLY A 56 11.20 -13.33 14.30
N LYS A 57 10.40 -12.26 14.26
CA LYS A 57 10.88 -10.87 14.39
C LYS A 57 10.64 -10.37 15.81
N ALA A 58 11.63 -9.67 16.38
CA ALA A 58 11.48 -8.98 17.65
C ALA A 58 10.66 -7.70 17.41
N LEU A 59 9.41 -7.68 17.89
CA LEU A 59 8.51 -6.54 17.76
C LEU A 59 8.36 -5.85 19.11
N ALA A 60 8.35 -4.52 19.09
CA ALA A 60 8.01 -3.74 20.26
C ALA A 60 6.52 -3.86 20.59
N LYS A 61 6.16 -3.58 21.85
CA LYS A 61 4.78 -3.70 22.37
C LYS A 61 3.79 -2.71 21.73
N ASP A 62 4.28 -1.69 21.06
CA ASP A 62 3.47 -0.64 20.44
C ASP A 62 3.07 -0.94 18.99
N VAL A 63 3.45 -2.11 18.47
CA VAL A 63 3.08 -2.57 17.13
C VAL A 63 1.63 -3.07 17.11
N ASP A 64 0.80 -2.38 16.33
CA ASP A 64 -0.62 -2.68 16.16
C ASP A 64 -0.89 -3.08 14.70
N PHE A 65 -1.09 -4.38 14.47
CA PHE A 65 -1.32 -4.92 13.12
C PHE A 65 -2.62 -4.45 12.50
N GLU A 66 -3.64 -4.12 13.30
CA GLU A 66 -4.89 -3.61 12.76
C GLU A 66 -4.70 -2.22 12.16
N LYS A 67 -3.97 -1.35 12.88
CA LYS A 67 -3.60 -0.02 12.34
C LYS A 67 -2.72 -0.12 11.09
N ILE A 68 -1.80 -1.08 11.05
CA ILE A 68 -0.94 -1.29 9.88
C ILE A 68 -1.76 -1.79 8.69
N ALA A 69 -2.68 -2.74 8.91
CA ALA A 69 -3.57 -3.27 7.87
C ALA A 69 -4.48 -2.19 7.27
N ARG A 70 -5.00 -1.28 8.10
CA ARG A 70 -5.80 -0.12 7.66
C ARG A 70 -5.00 0.88 6.81
N ARG A 71 -3.69 0.99 7.06
CA ARG A 71 -2.77 1.87 6.31
C ARG A 71 -2.16 1.23 5.06
N THR A 72 -2.49 -0.03 4.77
CA THR A 72 -1.95 -0.79 3.62
C THR A 72 -3.05 -1.28 2.67
N PRO A 73 -3.99 -0.41 2.25
CA PRO A 73 -5.05 -0.83 1.34
C PRO A 73 -4.47 -1.28 0.00
N GLY A 74 -5.01 -2.37 -0.54
CA GLY A 74 -4.57 -2.95 -1.82
C GLY A 74 -3.24 -3.72 -1.77
N PHE A 75 -2.56 -3.79 -0.62
CA PHE A 75 -1.34 -4.58 -0.47
C PHE A 75 -1.65 -6.08 -0.60
N THR A 76 -0.81 -6.77 -1.37
CA THR A 76 -0.82 -8.22 -1.48
C THR A 76 -0.05 -8.87 -0.33
N GLY A 77 -0.10 -10.20 -0.23
CA GLY A 77 0.72 -10.93 0.75
C GLY A 77 2.22 -10.65 0.61
N ALA A 78 2.70 -10.55 -0.64
CA ALA A 78 4.10 -10.23 -0.93
C ALA A 78 4.45 -8.79 -0.51
N ASP A 79 3.54 -7.83 -0.69
CA ASP A 79 3.77 -6.44 -0.27
C ASP A 79 3.87 -6.32 1.25
N LEU A 80 3.02 -7.03 1.99
CA LEU A 80 3.05 -7.06 3.46
C LEU A 80 4.29 -7.78 4.00
N GLN A 81 4.72 -8.86 3.34
CA GLN A 81 5.99 -9.50 3.65
C GLN A 81 7.15 -8.52 3.45
N ASN A 82 7.17 -7.80 2.34
CA ASN A 82 8.19 -6.81 2.02
C ASN A 82 8.20 -5.67 3.04
N LEU A 83 7.02 -5.19 3.45
CA LEU A 83 6.87 -4.18 4.51
C LEU A 83 7.54 -4.62 5.82
N MET A 84 7.25 -5.84 6.29
CA MET A 84 7.84 -6.36 7.53
C MET A 84 9.35 -6.58 7.41
N ASN A 85 9.85 -6.93 6.23
CA ASN A 85 11.29 -7.07 5.99
C ASN A 85 12.01 -5.71 5.95
N GLU A 86 11.46 -4.72 5.25
CA GLU A 86 12.02 -3.35 5.23
C GLU A 86 12.03 -2.74 6.62
N ALA A 87 10.98 -2.95 7.43
CA ALA A 87 10.94 -2.51 8.82
C ALA A 87 12.07 -3.15 9.66
N ALA A 88 12.33 -4.44 9.46
CA ALA A 88 13.43 -5.14 10.13
C ALA A 88 14.81 -4.60 9.69
N ILE A 89 15.00 -4.34 8.40
CA ILE A 89 16.24 -3.75 7.87
C ILE A 89 16.46 -2.34 8.44
N LEU A 90 15.40 -1.54 8.58
CA LEU A 90 15.48 -0.21 9.19
C LEU A 90 15.84 -0.29 10.68
N ALA A 91 15.24 -1.20 11.43
CA ALA A 91 15.59 -1.44 12.84
C ALA A 91 17.08 -1.82 12.98
N ALA A 92 17.54 -2.77 12.15
CA ALA A 92 18.94 -3.20 12.15
C ALA A 92 19.91 -2.07 11.78
N ARG A 93 19.56 -1.23 10.79
CA ARG A 93 20.38 -0.05 10.40
C ARG A 93 20.44 1.04 11.47
N ARG A 94 19.49 1.03 12.41
CA ARG A 94 19.43 1.95 13.56
C ARG A 94 19.99 1.33 14.83
N ASP A 95 20.61 0.15 14.74
CA ASP A 95 21.11 -0.63 15.88
C ASP A 95 20.04 -0.88 16.97
N LEU A 96 18.78 -1.02 16.55
CA LEU A 96 17.65 -1.30 17.45
C LEU A 96 17.50 -2.82 17.65
N LYS A 97 17.07 -3.21 18.86
CA LYS A 97 16.81 -4.61 19.21
C LYS A 97 15.42 -5.11 18.81
N GLU A 98 14.48 -4.19 18.64
CA GLU A 98 13.08 -4.46 18.34
C GLU A 98 12.61 -3.55 17.21
N ILE A 99 11.67 -4.03 16.41
CA ILE A 99 10.98 -3.25 15.38
C ILE A 99 9.79 -2.56 16.04
N SER A 100 9.79 -1.23 16.06
CA SER A 100 8.68 -0.45 16.59
C SER A 100 7.70 0.00 15.50
N LYS A 101 6.63 0.68 15.91
CA LYS A 101 5.69 1.33 14.98
C LYS A 101 6.40 2.31 14.03
N ASP A 102 7.51 2.93 14.45
CA ASP A 102 8.20 3.97 13.70
C ASP A 102 8.94 3.37 12.50
N GLU A 103 9.66 2.26 12.69
CA GLU A 103 10.31 1.52 11.60
C GLU A 103 9.30 1.00 10.58
N ILE A 104 8.14 0.52 11.04
CA ILE A 104 7.07 0.07 10.15
C ILE A 104 6.49 1.25 9.36
N SER A 105 6.27 2.40 10.01
CA SER A 105 5.78 3.59 9.32
C SER A 105 6.77 4.12 8.29
N ASP A 106 8.06 4.12 8.60
CA ASP A 106 9.11 4.55 7.69
C ASP A 106 9.28 3.57 6.51
N ALA A 107 9.17 2.27 6.77
CA ALA A 107 9.17 1.25 5.72
C ALA A 107 7.98 1.42 4.78
N LEU A 108 6.78 1.67 5.33
CA LEU A 108 5.58 1.92 4.55
C LEU A 108 5.74 3.15 3.64
N GLU A 109 6.23 4.27 4.19
CA GLU A 109 6.51 5.48 3.41
C GLU A 109 7.53 5.23 2.31
N ARG A 110 8.56 4.44 2.59
CA ARG A 110 9.58 4.08 1.60
C ARG A 110 9.01 3.21 0.47
N ILE A 111 8.11 2.29 0.77
CA ILE A 111 7.46 1.44 -0.24
C ILE A 111 6.53 2.29 -1.13
N ILE A 112 5.75 3.20 -0.54
CA ILE A 112 4.78 4.01 -1.28
C ILE A 112 5.46 5.13 -2.08
N ALA A 113 6.38 5.87 -1.46
CA ALA A 113 6.93 7.09 -2.02
C ALA A 113 8.40 6.97 -2.47
N GLY A 114 9.04 5.84 -2.21
CA GLY A 114 10.46 5.65 -2.45
C GLY A 114 11.36 6.16 -1.31
N PRO A 115 12.69 5.98 -1.44
CA PRO A 115 13.64 6.35 -0.41
C PRO A 115 13.72 7.87 -0.22
N GLU A 116 14.01 8.28 1.01
CA GLU A 116 14.32 9.66 1.36
C GLU A 116 15.61 10.14 0.69
N LYS A 117 15.58 11.35 0.12
CA LYS A 117 16.76 12.00 -0.48
C LYS A 117 17.51 12.82 0.57
N LYS A 118 18.29 12.15 1.43
CA LYS A 118 19.08 12.79 2.51
C LYS A 118 20.09 13.84 2.02
N ASN A 119 20.60 13.70 0.80
CA ASN A 119 21.58 14.62 0.20
C ASN A 119 20.97 15.65 -0.76
N ALA A 120 19.64 15.79 -0.79
CA ALA A 120 19.02 16.84 -1.59
C ALA A 120 19.37 18.21 -0.97
N VAL A 121 20.26 18.95 -1.63
CA VAL A 121 20.46 20.37 -1.32
C VAL A 121 19.20 21.10 -1.78
N VAL A 122 18.29 21.36 -0.84
CA VAL A 122 17.06 22.12 -1.08
C VAL A 122 17.27 23.51 -0.52
N SER A 123 17.26 24.53 -1.39
CA SER A 123 17.29 25.93 -0.95
C SER A 123 16.10 26.25 -0.06
N ASP A 124 16.24 27.20 0.85
CA ASP A 124 15.14 27.56 1.76
C ASP A 124 13.93 28.13 1.02
N GLU A 125 14.15 28.82 -0.10
CA GLU A 125 13.07 29.23 -1.03
C GLU A 125 12.30 28.02 -1.58
N LYS A 126 13.01 26.97 -2.00
CA LYS A 126 12.39 25.74 -2.51
C LYS A 126 11.67 24.98 -1.40
N LYS A 127 12.23 24.90 -0.18
CA LYS A 127 11.54 24.31 0.98
C LYS A 127 10.24 25.06 1.28
N LYS A 128 10.28 26.39 1.28
CA LYS A 128 9.10 27.24 1.51
C LYS A 128 8.03 27.01 0.43
N LEU A 129 8.44 26.93 -0.84
CA LEU A 129 7.54 26.61 -1.95
C LEU A 129 6.87 25.25 -1.76
N VAL A 130 7.64 24.21 -1.44
CA VAL A 130 7.10 22.86 -1.17
C VAL A 130 6.19 22.87 0.06
N ALA A 131 6.57 23.55 1.13
CA ALA A 131 5.77 23.62 2.35
C ALA A 131 4.37 24.17 2.11
N TYR A 132 4.28 25.26 1.36
CA TYR A 132 2.98 25.81 1.00
C TYR A 132 2.23 24.94 -0.03
N HIS A 133 2.92 24.27 -0.95
CA HIS A 133 2.31 23.36 -1.91
C HIS A 133 1.60 22.19 -1.17
N GLU A 134 2.30 21.54 -0.25
CA GLU A 134 1.74 20.47 0.57
C GLU A 134 0.67 20.99 1.54
N ALA A 135 0.87 22.18 2.13
CA ALA A 135 -0.16 22.82 2.96
C ALA A 135 -1.43 23.11 2.16
N GLY A 136 -1.32 23.46 0.86
CA GLY A 136 -2.46 23.66 -0.03
C GLY A 136 -3.27 22.38 -0.23
N HIS A 137 -2.60 21.25 -0.51
CA HIS A 137 -3.25 19.94 -0.57
C HIS A 137 -3.94 19.58 0.74
N ALA A 138 -3.24 19.75 1.86
CA ALA A 138 -3.77 19.40 3.18
C ALA A 138 -4.95 20.28 3.60
N LEU A 139 -4.86 21.61 3.38
CA LEU A 139 -5.91 22.55 3.75
C LEU A 139 -7.18 22.32 2.94
N VAL A 140 -7.05 22.18 1.61
CA VAL A 140 -8.21 21.88 0.75
C VAL A 140 -8.81 20.55 1.17
N GLY A 141 -8.01 19.49 1.36
CA GLY A 141 -8.51 18.18 1.78
C GLY A 141 -9.21 18.20 3.13
N ALA A 142 -8.69 18.97 4.10
CA ALA A 142 -9.31 19.12 5.41
C ALA A 142 -10.64 19.91 5.37
N LEU A 143 -10.83 20.78 4.37
CA LEU A 143 -12.04 21.59 4.20
C LEU A 143 -13.08 20.93 3.29
N MET A 144 -12.69 19.98 2.44
CA MET A 144 -13.63 19.29 1.56
C MET A 144 -14.50 18.30 2.34
N PRO A 145 -15.83 18.41 2.28
CA PRO A 145 -16.72 17.44 2.89
C PRO A 145 -16.58 16.07 2.21
N GLU A 146 -16.85 14.98 2.94
CA GLU A 146 -16.85 13.61 2.40
C GLU A 146 -15.52 13.14 1.74
N TYR A 147 -14.44 13.90 1.88
CA TYR A 147 -13.11 13.53 1.41
C TYR A 147 -12.29 12.83 2.50
N ASP A 148 -11.17 12.24 2.10
CA ASP A 148 -10.32 11.48 3.00
C ASP A 148 -9.59 12.41 3.99
N PRO A 149 -9.50 12.07 5.29
CA PRO A 149 -8.79 12.87 6.27
C PRO A 149 -7.27 12.87 6.02
N VAL A 150 -6.63 14.01 6.33
CA VAL A 150 -5.16 14.14 6.24
C VAL A 150 -4.51 13.29 7.34
N ALA A 151 -3.65 12.35 6.94
CA ALA A 151 -2.93 11.46 7.83
C ALA A 151 -1.54 11.99 8.20
N LYS A 152 -0.81 12.57 7.23
CA LYS A 152 0.55 13.11 7.44
C LYS A 152 0.89 14.11 6.34
N ILE A 153 1.64 15.16 6.70
CA ILE A 153 2.21 16.12 5.76
C ILE A 153 3.73 16.08 5.92
N SER A 154 4.47 16.04 4.83
CA SER A 154 5.93 16.05 4.83
C SER A 154 6.49 16.88 3.69
N ILE A 155 7.46 17.73 3.98
CA ILE A 155 8.23 18.48 2.97
C ILE A 155 9.57 17.80 2.65
N ILE A 156 9.78 16.60 3.21
CA ILE A 156 11.00 15.82 3.01
C ILE A 156 10.91 15.14 1.64
N PRO A 157 11.85 15.38 0.72
CA PRO A 157 11.81 14.78 -0.61
C PRO A 157 12.01 13.26 -0.55
N ARG A 158 11.09 12.53 -1.18
CA ARG A 158 11.13 11.06 -1.32
C ARG A 158 10.92 10.67 -2.78
N GLY A 159 11.73 9.74 -3.27
CA GLY A 159 11.62 9.27 -4.66
C GLY A 159 11.65 10.43 -5.67
N GLN A 160 10.61 10.56 -6.50
CA GLN A 160 10.46 11.68 -7.44
C GLN A 160 9.73 12.89 -6.85
N ALA A 161 9.13 12.77 -5.67
CA ALA A 161 8.33 13.82 -5.03
C ALA A 161 9.20 14.82 -4.23
N GLY A 162 8.84 16.11 -4.29
CA GLY A 162 9.49 17.17 -3.53
C GLY A 162 8.96 17.31 -2.09
N GLY A 163 7.71 16.90 -1.88
CA GLY A 163 6.96 16.81 -0.63
C GLY A 163 5.78 15.87 -0.85
N LEU A 164 5.08 15.50 0.23
CA LEU A 164 3.96 14.56 0.21
C LEU A 164 2.90 14.92 1.25
N THR A 165 1.64 14.85 0.83
CA THR A 165 0.46 14.87 1.69
C THR A 165 -0.22 13.52 1.61
N PHE A 166 -0.26 12.81 2.74
CA PHE A 166 -0.89 11.50 2.85
C PHE A 166 -2.32 11.65 3.37
N PHE A 167 -3.26 11.01 2.70
CA PHE A 167 -4.66 10.90 3.12
C PHE A 167 -4.95 9.47 3.60
N ALA A 168 -5.91 9.32 4.50
CA ALA A 168 -6.36 8.03 5.02
C ALA A 168 -7.76 7.70 4.46
N PRO A 169 -7.83 7.03 3.29
CA PRO A 169 -9.11 6.67 2.68
C PRO A 169 -9.96 5.72 3.52
N SER A 170 -11.28 5.81 3.34
CA SER A 170 -12.23 4.85 3.91
C SER A 170 -12.02 3.46 3.31
N GLU A 171 -12.01 2.43 4.15
CA GLU A 171 -11.88 1.04 3.72
C GLU A 171 -13.06 0.59 2.86
N GLU A 172 -14.28 0.92 3.27
CA GLU A 172 -15.49 0.61 2.50
C GLU A 172 -15.42 1.17 1.07
N ARG A 173 -14.89 2.39 0.93
CA ARG A 173 -14.73 3.05 -0.37
C ARG A 173 -13.67 2.35 -1.23
N LEU A 174 -12.55 1.94 -0.62
CA LEU A 174 -11.50 1.22 -1.33
C LEU A 174 -11.91 -0.19 -1.75
N GLU A 175 -12.67 -0.89 -0.90
CA GLU A 175 -13.15 -2.25 -1.17
C GLU A 175 -14.27 -2.27 -2.21
N SER A 176 -15.24 -1.36 -2.09
CA SER A 176 -16.34 -1.27 -3.06
C SER A 176 -15.88 -0.75 -4.42
N GLY A 177 -14.84 0.09 -4.45
CA GLY A 177 -14.43 0.82 -5.65
C GLY A 177 -15.49 1.82 -6.14
N LEU A 178 -16.51 2.09 -5.33
CA LEU A 178 -17.60 2.99 -5.64
C LEU A 178 -17.28 4.38 -5.13
N TYR A 179 -17.26 5.35 -6.04
CA TYR A 179 -16.96 6.75 -5.73
C TYR A 179 -18.15 7.63 -6.08
N SER A 180 -18.58 8.47 -5.13
CA SER A 180 -19.61 9.47 -5.41
C SER A 180 -19.03 10.55 -6.33
N ARG A 181 -19.91 11.20 -7.10
CA ARG A 181 -19.52 12.37 -7.89
C ARG A 181 -18.87 13.45 -7.02
N SER A 182 -19.44 13.72 -5.84
CA SER A 182 -18.90 14.72 -4.91
C SER A 182 -17.49 14.36 -4.44
N TYR A 183 -17.23 13.08 -4.11
CA TYR A 183 -15.88 12.65 -3.75
C TYR A 183 -14.87 12.88 -4.87
N LEU A 184 -15.23 12.55 -6.12
CA LEU A 184 -14.35 12.75 -7.28
C LEU A 184 -14.09 14.23 -7.56
N GLU A 185 -15.12 15.08 -7.44
CA GLU A 185 -14.96 16.54 -7.54
C GLU A 185 -14.04 17.09 -6.45
N ASN A 186 -14.16 16.59 -5.22
CA ASN A 186 -13.29 16.95 -4.10
C ASN A 186 -11.86 16.44 -4.30
N GLN A 187 -11.70 15.24 -4.86
CA GLN A 187 -10.39 14.70 -5.25
C GLN A 187 -9.69 15.60 -6.27
N MET A 188 -10.44 16.11 -7.26
CA MET A 188 -9.91 17.08 -8.23
C MET A 188 -9.53 18.40 -7.54
N ALA A 189 -10.37 18.92 -6.64
CA ALA A 189 -10.07 20.14 -5.89
C ALA A 189 -8.78 19.99 -5.07
N VAL A 190 -8.62 18.87 -4.36
CA VAL A 190 -7.42 18.55 -3.58
C VAL A 190 -6.20 18.43 -4.50
N ALA A 191 -6.30 17.74 -5.63
CA ALA A 191 -5.21 17.62 -6.60
C ALA A 191 -4.77 18.99 -7.15
N LEU A 192 -5.67 19.97 -7.23
CA LEU A 192 -5.36 21.34 -7.63
C LEU A 192 -4.94 22.24 -6.45
N GLY A 193 -5.19 21.83 -5.21
CA GLY A 193 -4.93 22.60 -3.99
C GLY A 193 -3.48 23.08 -3.86
N GLY A 194 -2.51 22.23 -4.19
CA GLY A 194 -1.10 22.61 -4.16
C GLY A 194 -0.70 23.64 -5.24
N ARG A 195 -1.51 23.84 -6.29
CA ARG A 195 -1.25 24.84 -7.35
C ARG A 195 -1.84 26.21 -7.07
N LEU A 196 -2.87 26.31 -6.22
CA LEU A 196 -3.53 27.58 -5.90
C LEU A 196 -2.59 28.62 -5.28
N GLN A 197 -1.42 28.16 -4.83
CA GLN A 197 -0.39 28.99 -4.23
C GLN A 197 0.42 29.87 -5.20
N LYS A 198 0.37 29.64 -6.52
CA LYS A 198 0.99 30.54 -7.50
C LYS A 198 0.04 31.69 -7.86
N ARG A 199 -0.15 32.63 -6.94
CA ARG A 199 -0.53 34.02 -7.22
C ARG A 199 0.14 34.95 -6.24
#